data_AF-A0AAW1UT90-F1
#
_entry.id   AF-A0AAW1UT90-F1
#
_cell.length_a   1.000
_cell.length_b   1.000
_cell.length_c   1.000
_cell.angle_alpha   90.00
_cell.angle_beta   90.00
_cell.angle_gamma   90.00
#
_symmetry.space_group_name_H-M   'P 1'
#
loop_
_entity.id
_entity.type
_entity.pdbx_description
1 polymer ?
#
loop_
_entity_poly.entity_id
_entity_poly.type
_entity_poly.pdbx_seq_one_letter_code
_entity_poly.pdbx_strand_id
1 'polypeptide(L)'
;MKGETMTHYYHSKLALIQRCDIKGTKAISCLIDGLPQDLKANARAFQCNDVSELYTGFLSSFDRFDEASTSGYNRDLKRRNSKATIYPRTSKMLKTDVKHAGVSGVIRCFNSQEYGTHISRNCPKVRAERCMICGNTGHDRFACPRCGEKKAIRRDTNQGNRR
;
A
#
# COMPACT_ATOMS: atom_id res chain seq x y z
N MET A 1 11.58 -7.17 15.23
CA MET A 1 10.86 -8.46 15.33
C MET A 1 11.37 -9.32 14.19
N LYS A 2 11.94 -10.50 14.49
CA LYS A 2 12.59 -11.36 13.49
C LYS A 2 11.57 -12.37 12.97
N GLY A 3 11.00 -12.15 11.79
CA GLY A 3 10.27 -13.15 11.00
C GLY A 3 8.92 -13.68 11.55
N GLU A 4 8.40 -13.13 12.63
CA GLU A 4 7.10 -13.49 13.19
C GLU A 4 5.98 -12.69 12.52
N THR A 5 4.93 -13.39 12.06
CA THR A 5 3.71 -12.75 11.52
C THR A 5 2.88 -12.12 12.64
N MET A 6 2.09 -11.11 12.32
CA MET A 6 1.20 -10.45 13.28
C MET A 6 0.11 -11.40 13.79
N THR A 7 -0.30 -12.39 12.99
CA THR A 7 -1.15 -13.50 13.42
C THR A 7 -0.47 -14.33 14.50
N HIS A 8 0.79 -14.72 14.28
CA HIS A 8 1.53 -15.51 15.26
C HIS A 8 1.75 -14.73 16.57
N TYR A 9 2.08 -13.44 16.46
CA TYR A 9 2.17 -12.52 17.59
C TYR A 9 0.87 -12.47 18.38
N TYR A 10 -0.25 -12.25 17.69
CA TYR A 10 -1.56 -12.14 18.31
C TYR A 10 -1.91 -13.38 19.14
N HIS A 11 -1.82 -14.57 18.56
CA HIS A 11 -2.17 -15.81 19.27
C HIS A 11 -1.22 -16.10 20.43
N SER A 12 0.08 -15.85 20.25
CA SER A 12 1.08 -16.02 21.30
C SER A 12 0.82 -15.10 22.50
N LYS A 13 0.49 -13.82 22.25
CA LYS A 13 0.17 -12.87 23.33
C LYS A 13 -1.19 -13.11 23.94
N LEU A 14 -2.19 -13.54 23.16
CA LEU A 14 -3.51 -13.89 23.67
C LEU A 14 -3.43 -15.04 24.68
N ALA A 15 -2.63 -16.07 24.40
CA ALA A 15 -2.42 -17.18 25.33
C ALA A 15 -1.80 -16.72 26.66
N LEU A 16 -0.88 -15.74 26.63
CA LEU A 16 -0.30 -15.17 27.85
C LEU A 16 -1.31 -14.34 28.63
N ILE A 17 -2.08 -13.50 27.94
CA ILE A 17 -3.15 -12.69 28.54
C ILE A 17 -4.16 -13.59 29.26
N GLN A 18 -4.57 -14.69 28.64
CA GLN A 18 -5.47 -15.68 29.22
C GLN A 18 -4.88 -16.34 30.47
N ARG A 19 -3.60 -16.74 30.44
CA ARG A 19 -2.92 -17.33 31.61
C ARG A 19 -2.77 -16.34 32.77
N CYS A 20 -2.61 -15.05 32.48
CA CYS A 20 -2.50 -14.00 33.48
C CYS A 20 -3.86 -13.43 33.92
N ASP A 21 -4.98 -13.96 33.41
CA ASP A 21 -6.34 -13.47 33.63
C ASP A 21 -6.51 -11.95 33.40
N ILE A 22 -5.77 -11.40 32.43
CA ILE A 22 -5.86 -9.99 32.09
C ILE A 22 -7.08 -9.80 31.18
N LYS A 23 -8.03 -8.95 31.59
CA LYS A 23 -9.32 -8.77 30.92
C LYS A 23 -9.56 -7.33 30.45
N GLY A 24 -10.47 -7.20 29.49
CA GLY A 24 -10.98 -5.92 29.00
C GLY A 24 -9.89 -4.99 28.45
N THR A 25 -9.98 -3.71 28.78
CA THR A 25 -9.07 -2.65 28.28
C THR A 25 -7.60 -2.89 28.66
N LYS A 26 -7.34 -3.54 29.80
CA LYS A 26 -5.98 -3.89 30.22
C LYS A 26 -5.35 -4.91 29.27
N ALA A 27 -6.13 -5.88 28.79
CA ALA A 27 -5.65 -6.88 27.84
C ALA A 27 -5.26 -6.24 26.50
N ILE A 28 -6.08 -5.29 26.03
CA ILE A 28 -5.83 -4.52 24.82
C ILE A 28 -4.56 -3.68 24.96
N SER A 29 -4.41 -2.94 26.06
CA SER A 29 -3.20 -2.15 26.33
C SER A 29 -1.94 -3.02 26.37
N CYS A 30 -1.96 -4.16 27.06
CA CYS A 30 -0.83 -5.10 27.09
C CYS A 30 -0.47 -5.62 25.70
N LEU A 31 -1.47 -5.91 24.86
CA LEU A 31 -1.24 -6.37 23.50
C LEU A 31 -0.65 -5.27 22.61
N ILE A 32 -1.11 -4.03 22.76
CA ILE A 32 -0.60 -2.86 22.03
C ILE A 32 0.82 -2.51 22.46
N ASP A 33 1.11 -2.57 23.77
CA ASP A 33 2.43 -2.20 24.29
C ASP A 33 3.54 -3.16 23.85
N GLY A 34 3.20 -4.40 23.51
CA GLY A 34 4.11 -5.37 22.91
C GLY A 34 4.37 -5.19 21.40
N LEU A 35 3.66 -4.29 20.71
CA LEU A 35 3.83 -4.04 19.28
C LEU A 35 5.13 -3.27 18.96
N PRO A 36 5.60 -3.28 17.69
CA PRO A 36 6.61 -2.34 17.21
C PRO A 36 6.20 -0.89 17.47
N GLN A 37 7.17 -0.04 17.81
CA GLN A 37 6.93 1.35 18.18
C GLN A 37 6.10 2.11 17.14
N ASP A 38 6.37 1.86 15.85
CA ASP A 38 5.69 2.51 14.72
C ASP A 38 4.20 2.15 14.61
N LEU A 39 3.80 0.99 15.15
CA LEU A 39 2.42 0.52 15.09
C LEU A 39 1.61 0.94 16.33
N LYS A 40 2.26 1.25 17.45
CA LYS A 40 1.57 1.55 18.73
C LYS A 40 0.63 2.75 18.62
N ALA A 41 1.08 3.83 18.00
CA ALA A 41 0.26 5.05 17.86
C ALA A 41 -1.02 4.78 17.06
N ASN A 42 -0.90 4.07 15.94
CA ASN A 42 -2.02 3.71 15.08
C ASN A 42 -2.95 2.69 15.75
N ALA A 43 -2.39 1.71 16.46
CA ALA A 43 -3.17 0.73 17.22
C ALA A 43 -3.99 1.39 18.34
N ARG A 44 -3.43 2.39 19.04
CA ARG A 44 -4.17 3.17 20.06
C ARG A 44 -5.28 4.01 19.43
N ALA A 45 -5.08 4.52 18.22
CA ALA A 45 -6.09 5.28 17.49
C ALA A 45 -7.25 4.41 16.95
N PHE A 46 -7.06 3.10 16.81
CA PHE A 46 -8.07 2.18 16.27
C PHE A 46 -9.33 2.05 17.14
N GLN A 47 -9.24 2.34 18.46
CA GLN A 47 -10.36 2.30 19.43
C GLN A 47 -11.21 1.02 19.32
N CYS A 48 -10.79 -0.04 20.02
CA CYS A 48 -11.50 -1.31 20.11
C CYS A 48 -11.88 -1.64 21.55
N ASN A 49 -12.94 -2.43 21.73
CA ASN A 49 -13.43 -2.86 23.04
C ASN A 49 -13.02 -4.29 23.36
N ASP A 50 -12.68 -5.07 22.33
CA ASP A 50 -12.23 -6.45 22.46
C ASP A 50 -10.89 -6.70 21.76
N VAL A 51 -10.15 -7.67 22.28
CA VAL A 51 -8.84 -8.08 21.76
C VAL A 51 -8.98 -8.69 20.35
N SER A 52 -10.11 -9.32 20.05
CA SER A 52 -10.42 -9.90 18.72
C SER A 52 -10.70 -8.82 17.66
N GLU A 53 -11.30 -7.70 18.06
CA GLU A 53 -11.53 -6.55 17.17
C GLU A 53 -10.20 -5.92 16.75
N LEU A 54 -9.26 -5.80 17.68
CA LEU A 54 -7.90 -5.31 17.38
C LEU A 54 -7.20 -6.20 16.34
N TYR A 55 -7.37 -7.52 16.43
CA TYR A 55 -6.78 -8.45 15.48
C TYR A 55 -7.39 -8.33 14.08
N THR A 56 -8.72 -8.48 14.00
CA THR A 56 -9.44 -8.49 12.73
C THR A 56 -9.36 -7.14 12.01
N GLY A 57 -9.43 -6.03 12.73
CA GLY A 57 -9.46 -4.69 12.14
C GLY A 57 -8.09 -4.06 11.89
N PHE A 58 -7.05 -4.46 12.62
CA PHE A 58 -5.73 -3.84 12.53
C PHE A 58 -4.62 -4.87 12.25
N LEU A 59 -4.39 -5.85 13.13
CA LEU A 59 -3.21 -6.72 13.06
C LEU A 59 -3.19 -7.64 11.82
N SER A 60 -4.33 -8.24 11.47
CA SER A 60 -4.46 -9.14 10.32
C SER A 60 -4.22 -8.45 8.96
N SER A 61 -4.24 -7.11 8.92
CA SER A 61 -3.94 -6.35 7.70
C SER A 61 -2.47 -6.41 7.30
N PHE A 62 -1.59 -6.69 8.26
CA PHE A 62 -0.15 -6.75 8.05
C PHE A 62 0.34 -8.14 7.61
N ASP A 63 -0.39 -9.20 7.93
CA ASP A 63 -0.06 -10.58 7.51
C ASP A 63 -0.25 -10.81 6.01
N ARG A 64 -0.98 -9.93 5.34
CA ARG A 64 -1.24 -9.99 3.90
C ARG A 64 -0.04 -9.60 3.04
N PHE A 65 1.07 -9.15 3.65
CA PHE A 65 2.25 -8.67 2.93
C PHE A 65 3.34 -9.73 2.72
N ASP A 66 3.33 -10.84 3.47
CA ASP A 66 4.39 -11.86 3.37
C ASP A 66 4.12 -12.97 2.33
N GLU A 67 2.89 -13.07 1.79
CA GLU A 67 2.53 -14.14 0.84
C GLU A 67 2.26 -13.64 -0.59
N ALA A 68 2.49 -12.36 -0.87
CA ALA A 68 2.20 -11.75 -2.17
C ALA A 68 3.33 -10.85 -2.67
N SER A 69 4.44 -11.49 -3.05
CA SER A 69 4.92 -11.21 -4.39
C SER A 69 3.77 -11.55 -5.34
N THR A 70 3.09 -10.51 -5.86
CA THR A 70 2.09 -10.51 -6.96
C THR A 70 0.66 -10.17 -6.55
N SER A 71 0.09 -9.23 -7.31
CA SER A 71 -1.34 -8.94 -7.50
C SER A 71 -1.93 -7.86 -6.60
N GLY A 72 -2.12 -6.69 -7.20
CA GLY A 72 -2.83 -5.58 -6.59
C GLY A 72 -4.27 -5.94 -6.27
N TYR A 73 -4.70 -5.59 -5.06
CA TYR A 73 -6.10 -5.46 -4.73
C TYR A 73 -6.32 -4.13 -4.00
N ASN A 74 -6.92 -3.22 -4.76
CA ASN A 74 -7.85 -2.14 -4.41
C ASN A 74 -7.86 -1.69 -2.93
N ARG A 75 -7.35 -0.48 -2.69
CA ARG A 75 -7.78 0.35 -1.56
C ARG A 75 -9.24 0.77 -1.79
N ASP A 76 -10.16 -0.11 -1.47
CA ASP A 76 -11.58 0.22 -1.38
C ASP A 76 -12.15 -0.26 -0.04
N LEU A 77 -11.72 0.40 1.04
CA LEU A 77 -12.49 0.43 2.28
C LEU A 77 -12.58 1.86 2.81
N LYS A 78 -13.72 2.47 2.46
CA LYS A 78 -14.51 3.39 3.30
C LYS A 78 -14.03 4.85 3.44
N ARG A 79 -14.08 5.57 2.33
CA ARG A 79 -14.54 6.98 2.32
C ARG A 79 -16.05 7.01 2.63
N ARG A 80 -16.45 7.12 3.89
CA ARG A 80 -17.83 7.53 4.28
C ARG A 80 -17.82 8.26 5.62
N ASN A 81 -17.75 9.60 5.59
CA ASN A 81 -18.79 10.46 6.16
C ASN A 81 -18.51 11.92 5.78
N SER A 82 -19.16 12.42 4.74
CA SER A 82 -19.32 13.86 4.56
C SER A 82 -20.69 14.06 3.95
N LYS A 83 -21.68 14.25 4.82
CA LYS A 83 -22.90 14.95 4.44
C LYS A 83 -22.50 16.25 3.76
N ALA A 84 -23.07 16.47 2.59
CA ALA A 84 -22.87 17.64 1.78
C ALA A 84 -23.17 18.91 2.59
N THR A 85 -22.18 19.79 2.70
CA THR A 85 -22.40 21.23 2.79
C THR A 85 -21.73 21.84 1.58
N ILE A 86 -22.56 22.33 0.66
CA ILE A 86 -22.16 23.06 -0.55
C ILE A 86 -21.47 24.34 -0.09
N TYR A 87 -20.15 24.38 -0.18
CA TYR A 87 -19.37 25.62 -0.22
C TYR A 87 -18.54 25.60 -1.49
N PRO A 88 -18.59 26.66 -2.33
CA PRO A 88 -17.81 26.71 -3.56
C PRO A 88 -16.33 26.79 -3.21
N ARG A 89 -15.56 25.73 -3.50
CA ARG A 89 -14.09 25.78 -3.44
C ARG A 89 -13.59 26.68 -4.56
N THR A 90 -13.22 27.89 -4.21
CA THR A 90 -12.37 28.74 -5.03
C THR A 90 -11.03 28.04 -5.24
N SER A 91 -10.65 27.96 -6.50
CA SER A 91 -9.40 27.46 -7.01
C SER A 91 -8.23 28.35 -6.56
N LYS A 92 -7.47 27.89 -5.56
CA LYS A 92 -6.06 28.26 -5.40
C LYS A 92 -5.24 27.01 -5.13
N MET A 93 -4.77 26.39 -6.20
CA MET A 93 -3.69 25.41 -6.14
C MET A 93 -2.45 26.12 -5.60
N LEU A 94 -2.15 25.95 -4.32
CA LEU A 94 -0.78 26.06 -3.86
C LEU A 94 -0.04 24.85 -4.41
N LYS A 95 0.67 25.06 -5.52
CA LYS A 95 1.74 24.15 -5.94
C LYS A 95 2.77 24.18 -4.82
N THR A 96 2.67 23.25 -3.88
CA THR A 96 3.81 22.93 -3.05
C THR A 96 4.76 22.15 -3.94
N ASP A 97 5.80 22.81 -4.41
CA ASP A 97 7.00 22.16 -4.91
C ASP A 97 7.58 21.35 -3.75
N VAL A 98 7.07 20.13 -3.56
CA VAL A 98 7.66 19.15 -2.66
C VAL A 98 8.96 18.73 -3.32
N LYS A 99 10.01 19.51 -3.05
CA LYS A 99 11.38 19.05 -3.16
C LYS A 99 11.43 17.78 -2.32
N HIS A 100 11.54 16.63 -2.99
CA HIS A 100 11.72 15.35 -2.33
C HIS A 100 13.13 15.37 -1.72
N ALA A 101 13.24 16.02 -0.57
CA ALA A 101 14.42 16.01 0.27
C ALA A 101 14.60 14.57 0.76
N GLY A 102 15.62 13.92 0.21
CA GLY A 102 16.35 12.81 0.83
C GLY A 102 15.52 11.76 1.57
N VAL A 103 14.70 10.99 0.86
CA VAL A 103 14.45 9.62 1.34
C VAL A 103 15.70 8.82 0.94
N SER A 104 16.64 8.69 1.87
CA SER A 104 17.84 7.85 1.77
C SER A 104 17.47 6.36 1.80
N GLY A 105 16.56 5.96 0.91
CA GLY A 105 16.16 4.58 0.69
C GLY A 105 16.48 4.21 -0.75
N VAL A 106 17.08 3.03 -0.93
CA VAL A 106 17.36 2.51 -2.27
C VAL A 106 16.03 2.12 -2.94
N ILE A 107 15.62 2.88 -3.94
CA ILE A 107 14.39 2.67 -4.73
C ILE A 107 14.73 2.00 -6.06
N ARG A 108 13.85 1.10 -6.54
CA ARG A 108 13.99 0.52 -7.89
C ARG A 108 13.55 1.55 -8.94
N CYS A 109 14.46 1.92 -9.84
CA CYS A 109 14.15 2.74 -11.00
C CYS A 109 13.36 1.92 -12.04
N PHE A 110 12.19 2.37 -12.49
CA PHE A 110 11.42 1.64 -13.52
C PHE A 110 12.02 1.77 -14.93
N ASN A 111 12.98 2.68 -15.15
CA ASN A 111 13.67 2.78 -16.43
C ASN A 111 14.87 1.83 -16.53
N SER A 112 15.78 1.84 -15.55
CA SER A 112 16.97 0.98 -15.55
C SER A 112 16.78 -0.38 -14.86
N GLN A 113 15.70 -0.53 -14.08
CA GLN A 113 15.45 -1.66 -13.16
C GLN A 113 16.51 -1.82 -12.06
N GLU A 114 17.41 -0.86 -11.93
CA GLU A 114 18.43 -0.84 -10.88
C GLU A 114 17.87 -0.21 -9.61
N TYR A 115 18.30 -0.76 -8.48
CA TYR A 115 18.07 -0.20 -7.16
C TYR A 115 19.09 0.90 -6.93
N GLY A 116 18.62 2.13 -6.70
CA GLY A 116 19.49 3.28 -6.48
C GLY A 116 18.76 4.43 -5.81
N THR A 117 19.36 5.61 -5.83
CA THR A 117 18.80 6.84 -5.25
C THR A 117 17.94 7.64 -6.22
N HIS A 118 17.73 7.13 -7.45
CA HIS A 118 17.02 7.83 -8.50
C HIS A 118 15.73 7.13 -8.92
N ILE A 119 14.75 7.94 -9.31
CA ILE A 119 13.49 7.48 -9.90
C ILE A 119 13.56 7.55 -11.43
N SER A 120 12.63 6.90 -12.14
CA SER A 120 12.59 6.83 -13.61
C SER A 120 12.65 8.17 -14.33
N ARG A 121 12.14 9.24 -13.70
CA ARG A 121 12.16 10.61 -14.24
C ARG A 121 13.57 11.21 -14.30
N ASN A 122 14.43 10.82 -13.37
CA ASN A 122 15.81 11.32 -13.24
C ASN A 122 16.82 10.22 -13.60
N CYS A 123 16.41 9.22 -14.38
CA CYS A 123 17.29 8.14 -14.78
C CYS A 123 18.25 8.64 -15.88
N PRO A 124 19.56 8.37 -15.75
CA PRO A 124 20.54 8.79 -16.74
C PRO A 124 20.42 8.02 -18.07
N LYS A 125 19.76 6.85 -18.07
CA LYS A 125 19.53 6.06 -19.28
C LYS A 125 18.34 6.64 -20.05
N VAL A 126 18.38 6.56 -21.39
CA VAL A 126 17.23 6.90 -22.25
C VAL A 126 16.02 6.09 -21.82
N ARG A 127 14.83 6.70 -21.88
CA ARG A 127 13.59 6.04 -21.49
C ARG A 127 13.32 4.84 -22.39
N ALA A 128 13.37 3.64 -21.83
CA ALA A 128 12.99 2.42 -22.53
C ALA A 128 11.47 2.30 -22.61
N GLU A 129 10.95 1.95 -23.79
CA GLU A 129 9.54 1.58 -23.98
C GLU A 129 9.30 0.20 -23.38
N ARG A 130 8.76 0.20 -22.16
CA ARG A 130 8.40 -1.02 -21.44
C ARG A 130 6.98 -0.94 -20.94
N CYS A 131 6.38 -2.10 -20.79
CA CYS A 131 5.08 -2.24 -20.16
C CYS A 131 5.12 -1.69 -18.73
N MET A 132 4.26 -0.71 -18.45
CA MET A 132 4.15 -0.10 -17.10
C MET A 132 3.58 -1.04 -16.03
N ILE A 133 3.14 -2.24 -16.42
CA ILE A 133 2.47 -3.19 -15.53
C ILE A 133 3.39 -4.34 -15.15
N CYS A 134 4.10 -4.94 -16.13
CA CYS A 134 5.01 -6.04 -15.85
C CYS A 134 6.50 -5.66 -15.95
N GLY A 135 6.85 -4.53 -16.56
CA GLY A 135 8.22 -4.07 -16.75
C GLY A 135 8.97 -4.68 -17.94
N ASN A 136 8.34 -5.58 -18.71
CA ASN A 136 8.94 -6.20 -19.90
C ASN A 136 8.82 -5.30 -21.14
N THR A 137 9.73 -5.45 -22.09
CA THR A 137 9.70 -4.83 -23.42
C THR A 137 8.82 -5.64 -24.38
N GLY A 138 8.45 -5.03 -25.52
CA GLY A 138 7.71 -5.72 -26.59
C GLY A 138 6.19 -5.69 -26.47
N HIS A 139 5.64 -5.06 -25.44
CA HIS A 139 4.21 -4.79 -25.33
C HIS A 139 3.92 -3.57 -24.45
N ASP A 140 2.78 -2.94 -24.70
CA ASP A 140 2.25 -1.87 -23.86
C ASP A 140 1.39 -2.40 -22.71
N ARG A 141 1.04 -1.51 -21.78
CA ARG A 141 0.15 -1.81 -20.65
C ARG A 141 -1.15 -2.54 -21.05
N PHE A 142 -1.65 -2.30 -22.27
CA PHE A 142 -2.91 -2.87 -22.76
C PHE A 142 -2.76 -4.28 -23.32
N ALA A 143 -1.56 -4.65 -23.76
CA ALA A 143 -1.22 -5.98 -24.25
C ALA A 143 -0.40 -6.77 -23.22
N CYS A 144 -0.49 -6.37 -21.94
CA CYS A 144 0.24 -7.00 -20.86
C CYS A 144 -0.41 -8.34 -20.48
N PRO A 145 0.31 -9.47 -20.54
CA PRO A 145 -0.24 -10.77 -20.18
C PRO A 145 -0.55 -10.90 -18.67
N ARG A 146 -0.04 -10.00 -17.83
CA ARG A 146 -0.39 -9.91 -16.40
C ARG A 146 -1.66 -9.11 -16.12
N CYS A 147 -2.21 -8.40 -17.11
CA CYS A 147 -3.51 -7.75 -17.01
C CYS A 147 -4.59 -8.77 -17.36
N GLY A 148 -4.98 -9.59 -16.39
CA GLY A 148 -5.97 -10.64 -16.57
C GLY A 148 -7.17 -10.23 -17.43
N GLU A 149 -7.29 -10.92 -18.56
CA GLU A 149 -8.51 -11.26 -19.30
C GLU A 149 -9.73 -10.35 -19.12
N LYS A 150 -9.71 -9.13 -19.68
CA LYS A 150 -10.96 -8.50 -20.15
C LYS A 150 -10.77 -7.86 -21.51
N LYS A 151 -11.10 -8.67 -22.51
CA LYS A 151 -11.53 -8.36 -23.88
C LYS A 151 -10.65 -7.40 -24.67
N ALA A 152 -10.02 -7.98 -25.70
CA ALA A 152 -9.65 -7.28 -26.91
C ALA A 152 -10.83 -6.40 -27.39
N ILE A 153 -10.77 -5.10 -27.13
CA ILE A 153 -11.49 -4.11 -27.93
C ILE A 153 -10.42 -3.50 -28.84
N ARG A 154 -10.60 -3.81 -30.12
CA ARG A 154 -9.79 -3.40 -31.26
C ARG A 154 -9.41 -1.93 -31.16
N ARG A 155 -8.12 -1.64 -31.32
CA ARG A 155 -7.70 -0.37 -31.89
C ARG A 155 -7.17 -0.68 -33.26
N ASP A 156 -8.06 -0.55 -34.24
CA ASP A 156 -7.64 -0.37 -35.61
C ASP A 156 -6.75 0.87 -35.65
N THR A 157 -5.51 0.64 -36.03
CA THR A 157 -4.60 1.62 -36.58
C THR A 157 -5.36 2.41 -37.64
N ASN A 158 -5.54 3.72 -37.44
CA ASN A 158 -5.69 4.60 -38.60
C ASN A 158 -4.48 5.53 -38.67
N GLN A 159 -3.64 5.14 -39.61
CA GLN A 159 -2.43 5.77 -40.06
C GLN A 159 -2.80 6.90 -41.02
N GLY A 160 -2.29 8.10 -40.74
CA GLY A 160 -2.04 9.13 -41.75
C GLY A 160 -3.25 9.93 -42.25
N ASN A 161 -3.26 11.22 -41.94
CA ASN A 161 -3.53 12.18 -43.00
C ASN A 161 -2.70 13.46 -42.78
N ARG A 162 -1.53 13.51 -43.42
CA ARG A 162 -0.89 14.76 -43.82
C ARG A 162 -1.47 15.13 -45.18
N ARG A 163 -2.19 16.24 -45.25
CA ARG A 163 -2.19 17.16 -46.38
C ARG A 163 -2.25 18.57 -45.83
#